data_AF-A0A4P5PAU9-F1
#
_entry.id   AF-A0A4P5PAU9-F1
#
_cell.length_a   1.000
_cell.length_b   1.000
_cell.length_c   1.000
_cell.angle_alpha   90.00
_cell.angle_beta   90.00
_cell.angle_gamma   90.00
#
_symmetry.space_group_name_H-M   'P 1'
#
loop_
_entity.id
_entity.type
_entity.pdbx_description
1 polymer ?
#
loop_
_entity_poly.entity_id
_entity_poly.type
_entity_poly.pdbx_seq_one_letter_code
_entity_poly.pdbx_strand_id
1 'polypeptide(L)'
;MNTEALKKWAEELLNFHMPLWEELPELELYMDQVITLVDRYLSPLIEPDKHHLLSSAMVNNYVKHKLVPPPEKKRYNKNHLAYLIAITLLKQVLTIPDIKEVIVLQLKMEKPKNAYNNFCQKQEEAVHHIAELVLAKDKDLPKEPVRDPRYLAMESAISSFANKMLVEKIIELKKGEDND
;
A
#
# COMPACT_ATOMS: atom_id res chain seq x y z
N MET A 1 26.82 11.05 -0.41
CA MET A 1 25.47 10.58 -0.02
C MET A 1 25.47 10.38 1.49
N ASN A 2 24.49 10.89 2.22
CA ASN A 2 24.45 10.77 3.68
C ASN A 2 23.94 9.38 4.08
N THR A 3 24.86 8.41 4.18
CA THR A 3 24.54 7.02 4.55
C THR A 3 23.95 6.91 5.96
N GLU A 4 24.25 7.85 6.85
CA GLU A 4 23.71 7.85 8.21
C GLU A 4 22.22 8.22 8.23
N ALA A 5 21.81 9.23 7.47
CA ALA A 5 20.39 9.58 7.31
C ALA A 5 19.58 8.42 6.71
N LEU A 6 20.16 7.71 5.74
CA LEU A 6 19.52 6.54 5.12
C LEU A 6 19.36 5.38 6.10
N LYS A 7 20.37 5.11 6.95
CA LYS A 7 20.27 4.08 7.99
C LYS A 7 19.23 4.44 9.04
N LYS A 8 19.22 5.69 9.51
CA LYS A 8 18.21 6.16 10.46
C LYS A 8 16.79 5.99 9.92
N TRP A 9 16.56 6.38 8.65
CA TRP A 9 15.28 6.15 7.97
C TRP A 9 14.91 4.66 7.95
N ALA A 10 15.85 3.76 7.65
CA ALA A 10 15.60 2.33 7.67
C ALA A 10 15.30 1.79 9.09
N GLU A 11 15.92 2.32 10.14
CA GLU A 11 15.59 1.96 11.53
C GLU A 11 14.16 2.36 11.90
N GLU A 12 13.69 3.51 11.43
CA GLU A 12 12.31 3.96 11.63
C GLU A 12 11.32 3.01 10.94
N LEU A 13 11.65 2.53 9.73
CA LEU A 13 10.83 1.57 8.99
C LEU A 13 10.69 0.20 9.67
N LEU A 14 11.66 -0.25 10.46
CA LEU A 14 11.53 -1.52 11.20
C LEU A 14 10.46 -1.48 12.29
N ASN A 15 10.03 -0.29 12.70
CA ASN A 15 8.94 -0.10 13.66
C ASN A 15 7.60 0.21 12.97
N PHE A 16 7.59 0.24 11.64
CA PHE A 16 6.37 0.44 10.88
C PHE A 16 5.42 -0.73 11.07
N HIS A 17 4.14 -0.42 11.31
CA HIS A 17 3.07 -1.39 11.52
C HIS A 17 1.87 -1.02 10.65
N MET A 18 1.36 -1.98 9.89
CA MET A 18 0.11 -1.83 9.16
C MET A 18 -1.06 -2.24 10.07
N PRO A 19 -2.09 -1.39 10.22
CA PRO A 19 -3.23 -1.73 11.07
C PRO A 19 -3.99 -2.93 10.48
N LEU A 20 -4.10 -4.00 11.25
CA LEU A 20 -4.94 -5.14 10.90
C LEU A 20 -6.43 -4.79 11.08
N TRP A 21 -7.30 -5.59 10.48
CA TRP A 21 -8.75 -5.42 10.51
C TRP A 21 -9.30 -5.22 11.93
N GLU A 22 -8.78 -6.01 12.86
CA GLU A 22 -9.11 -5.98 14.28
C GLU A 22 -8.79 -4.63 14.91
N GLU A 23 -7.70 -4.00 14.49
CA GLU A 23 -7.18 -2.73 15.01
C GLU A 23 -7.86 -1.50 14.39
N LEU A 24 -8.62 -1.69 13.31
CA LEU A 24 -9.47 -0.62 12.77
C LEU A 24 -10.56 -0.25 13.78
N PRO A 25 -11.00 1.03 13.85
CA PRO A 25 -12.06 1.45 14.77
C PRO A 25 -13.38 0.71 14.51
N GLU A 26 -14.04 0.25 15.59
CA GLU A 26 -15.39 -0.33 15.49
C GLU A 26 -16.48 0.73 15.29
N LEU A 27 -16.24 1.94 15.80
CA LEU A 27 -17.13 3.08 15.63
C LEU A 27 -17.14 3.54 14.18
N GLU A 28 -18.32 3.84 13.67
CA GLU A 28 -18.44 4.45 12.35
C GLU A 28 -17.90 5.88 12.37
N LEU A 29 -17.13 6.22 11.34
CA LEU A 29 -16.38 7.48 11.25
C LEU A 29 -17.03 8.46 10.29
N TYR A 30 -16.87 9.76 10.55
CA TYR A 30 -17.13 10.82 9.57
C TYR A 30 -15.95 10.97 8.61
N MET A 31 -16.18 11.63 7.46
CA MET A 31 -15.20 11.76 6.37
C MET A 31 -13.85 12.34 6.83
N ASP A 32 -13.87 13.39 7.64
CA ASP A 32 -12.68 14.03 8.20
C ASP A 32 -11.87 13.10 9.10
N GLN A 33 -12.56 12.28 9.89
CA GLN A 33 -11.94 11.26 10.74
C GLN A 33 -11.30 10.15 9.90
N VAL A 34 -11.95 9.72 8.81
CA VAL A 34 -11.39 8.75 7.86
C VAL A 34 -10.10 9.28 7.25
N ILE A 35 -10.12 10.51 6.72
CA ILE A 35 -8.95 11.14 6.10
C ILE A 35 -7.80 11.23 7.12
N THR A 36 -8.08 11.75 8.31
CA THR A 36 -7.09 11.88 9.39
C THR A 36 -6.48 10.52 9.78
N LEU A 37 -7.29 9.47 9.80
CA LEU A 37 -6.85 8.15 10.21
C LEU A 37 -6.01 7.47 9.12
N VAL A 38 -6.42 7.57 7.86
CA VAL A 38 -5.61 7.08 6.72
C VAL A 38 -4.26 7.79 6.68
N ASP A 39 -4.24 9.11 6.86
CA ASP A 39 -2.99 9.86 6.94
C ASP A 39 -2.09 9.38 8.06
N ARG A 40 -2.64 9.20 9.28
CA ARG A 40 -1.86 8.71 10.42
C ARG A 40 -1.23 7.35 10.15
N TYR A 41 -1.98 6.44 9.53
CA TYR A 41 -1.48 5.09 9.26
C TYR A 41 -0.43 5.06 8.15
N LEU A 42 -0.51 5.96 7.17
CA LEU A 42 0.32 5.89 5.97
C LEU A 42 1.43 6.96 5.92
N SER A 43 1.42 7.96 6.79
CA SER A 43 2.47 8.99 6.85
C SER A 43 3.88 8.46 7.14
N PRO A 44 4.10 7.29 7.78
CA PRO A 44 5.43 6.71 7.87
C PRO A 44 5.98 6.22 6.52
N LEU A 45 5.12 5.93 5.54
CA LEU A 45 5.51 5.40 4.22
C LEU A 45 5.43 6.44 3.11
N ILE A 46 4.45 7.33 3.19
CA ILE A 46 4.18 8.33 2.17
C ILE A 46 4.23 9.68 2.85
N GLU A 47 5.21 10.50 2.46
CA GLU A 47 5.23 11.89 2.90
C GLU A 47 3.94 12.57 2.42
N PRO A 48 3.14 13.13 3.34
CA PRO A 48 2.07 14.01 2.92
C PRO A 48 2.67 15.18 2.16
N ASP A 49 2.07 15.54 1.03
CA ASP A 49 2.34 16.83 0.41
C ASP A 49 1.97 17.96 1.40
N LYS A 50 1.89 19.21 0.95
CA LYS A 50 1.22 20.28 1.73
C LYS A 50 -0.23 19.95 2.14
N HIS A 51 -0.77 18.79 1.73
CA HIS A 51 -2.14 18.33 1.94
C HIS A 51 -2.18 16.84 2.37
N HIS A 52 -3.34 16.42 2.86
CA HIS A 52 -3.67 15.04 3.21
C HIS A 52 -3.45 14.05 2.05
N LEU A 53 -3.07 12.81 2.35
CA LEU A 53 -2.87 11.72 1.38
C LEU A 53 -4.17 11.33 0.66
N LEU A 54 -5.29 11.63 1.31
CA LEU A 54 -6.64 11.39 0.86
C LEU A 54 -7.47 12.67 1.03
N SER A 55 -8.27 13.02 0.02
CA SER A 55 -9.24 14.12 0.12
C SER A 55 -10.67 13.59 0.05
N SER A 56 -11.63 14.38 0.55
CA SER A 56 -13.06 14.04 0.47
C SER A 56 -13.52 13.86 -0.98
N ALA A 57 -12.98 14.65 -1.92
CA ALA A 57 -13.23 14.49 -3.34
C ALA A 57 -12.70 13.16 -3.88
N MET A 58 -11.51 12.72 -3.46
CA MET A 58 -10.97 11.40 -3.84
C MET A 58 -11.85 10.27 -3.32
N VAL A 59 -12.27 10.30 -2.04
CA VAL A 59 -13.17 9.29 -1.47
C VAL A 59 -14.48 9.22 -2.25
N ASN A 60 -15.09 10.37 -2.54
CA ASN A 60 -16.30 10.44 -3.34
C ASN A 60 -16.11 9.87 -4.76
N ASN A 61 -14.96 10.11 -5.39
CA ASN A 61 -14.63 9.54 -6.68
C ASN A 61 -14.51 8.01 -6.59
N TYR A 62 -13.87 7.47 -5.55
CA TYR A 62 -13.76 6.02 -5.36
C TYR A 62 -15.13 5.36 -5.14
N VAL A 63 -16.02 6.01 -4.41
CA VAL A 63 -17.42 5.56 -4.26
C VAL A 63 -18.16 5.61 -5.60
N LYS A 64 -18.05 6.72 -6.34
CA LYS A 64 -18.69 6.89 -7.66
C LYS A 64 -18.27 5.83 -8.66
N HIS A 65 -16.98 5.46 -8.65
CA HIS A 65 -16.42 4.44 -9.55
C HIS A 65 -16.54 3.00 -9.01
N LYS A 66 -17.23 2.81 -7.87
CA LYS A 66 -17.49 1.51 -7.23
C LYS A 66 -16.21 0.78 -6.79
N LEU A 67 -15.16 1.51 -6.42
CA LEU A 67 -14.00 0.93 -5.74
C LEU A 67 -14.24 0.79 -4.24
N VAL A 68 -15.06 1.68 -3.68
CA VAL A 68 -15.45 1.68 -2.27
C VAL A 68 -16.98 1.64 -2.22
N PRO A 69 -17.61 0.83 -1.33
CA PRO A 69 -19.05 0.88 -1.15
C PRO A 69 -19.52 2.28 -0.71
N PRO A 70 -20.78 2.66 -0.99
CA PRO A 70 -21.31 3.94 -0.54
C PRO A 70 -21.41 3.97 1.00
N PRO A 71 -21.10 5.10 1.64
CA PRO A 71 -21.19 5.23 3.09
C PRO A 71 -22.64 5.17 3.59
N GLU A 72 -22.83 4.63 4.79
CA GLU A 72 -24.15 4.51 5.42
C GLU A 72 -24.43 5.77 6.24
N LYS A 73 -25.47 6.54 5.89
CA LYS A 73 -25.82 7.80 6.58
C LYS A 73 -24.63 8.77 6.73
N LYS A 74 -23.77 8.84 5.71
CA LYS A 74 -22.51 9.63 5.67
C LYS A 74 -21.43 9.15 6.65
N ARG A 75 -21.50 7.89 7.09
CA ARG A 75 -20.54 7.27 7.98
C ARG A 75 -19.81 6.11 7.30
N TYR A 76 -18.58 5.90 7.72
CA TYR A 76 -17.63 4.96 7.14
C TYR A 76 -17.24 3.95 8.20
N ASN A 77 -17.40 2.67 7.90
CA ASN A 77 -17.03 1.56 8.77
C ASN A 77 -15.67 0.95 8.39
N LYS A 78 -15.26 -0.11 9.10
CA LYS A 78 -14.00 -0.85 8.85
C LYS A 78 -13.80 -1.27 7.39
N ASN A 79 -14.86 -1.71 6.70
CA ASN A 79 -14.76 -2.09 5.29
C ASN A 79 -14.28 -0.92 4.44
N HIS A 80 -14.91 0.26 4.61
CA HIS A 80 -14.53 1.46 3.86
C HIS A 80 -13.08 1.84 4.12
N LEU A 81 -12.67 1.81 5.39
CA LEU A 81 -11.32 2.16 5.79
C LEU A 81 -10.27 1.21 5.19
N ALA A 82 -10.53 -0.10 5.21
CA ALA A 82 -9.68 -1.12 4.59
C ALA A 82 -9.46 -0.86 3.09
N TYR A 83 -10.53 -0.58 2.33
CA TYR A 83 -10.40 -0.20 0.92
C TYR A 83 -9.59 1.08 0.75
N LEU A 84 -9.87 2.12 1.53
CA LEU A 84 -9.21 3.42 1.38
C LEU A 84 -7.71 3.36 1.70
N ILE A 85 -7.31 2.58 2.69
CA ILE A 85 -5.90 2.31 3.00
C ILE A 85 -5.23 1.61 1.82
N ALA A 86 -5.81 0.50 1.33
CA ALA A 86 -5.24 -0.26 0.22
C ALA A 86 -5.14 0.59 -1.07
N ILE A 87 -6.21 1.30 -1.44
CA ILE A 87 -6.22 2.18 -2.62
C ILE A 87 -5.17 3.30 -2.50
N THR A 88 -5.00 3.88 -1.31
CA THR A 88 -4.05 4.99 -1.09
C THR A 88 -2.59 4.56 -1.24
N LEU A 89 -2.27 3.32 -0.86
CA LEU A 89 -0.96 2.71 -1.11
C LEU A 89 -0.79 2.29 -2.58
N LEU A 90 -1.74 1.53 -3.13
CA LEU A 90 -1.62 0.97 -4.48
C LEU A 90 -1.61 2.04 -5.58
N LYS A 91 -2.27 3.20 -5.37
CA LYS A 91 -2.25 4.31 -6.33
C LYS A 91 -0.88 4.96 -6.53
N GLN A 92 0.09 4.67 -5.65
CA GLN A 92 1.47 5.13 -5.83
C GLN A 92 2.16 4.43 -7.02
N VAL A 93 1.66 3.25 -7.43
CA VAL A 93 2.28 2.42 -8.47
C VAL A 93 1.32 2.02 -9.60
N LEU A 94 0.03 1.90 -9.31
CA LEU A 94 -1.01 1.44 -10.24
C LEU A 94 -2.03 2.53 -10.56
N THR A 95 -2.70 2.39 -11.72
CA THR A 95 -3.83 3.24 -12.10
C THR A 95 -5.10 2.83 -11.35
N ILE A 96 -6.06 3.76 -11.17
CA ILE A 96 -7.34 3.46 -10.49
C ILE A 96 -8.09 2.27 -11.13
N PRO A 97 -8.19 2.14 -12.48
CA PRO A 97 -8.75 0.94 -13.10
C PRO A 97 -8.04 -0.35 -12.70
N ASP A 98 -6.70 -0.37 -12.70
CA ASP A 98 -5.93 -1.57 -12.38
C ASP A 98 -6.06 -1.96 -10.90
N ILE A 99 -6.09 -0.97 -10.00
CA ILE A 99 -6.34 -1.20 -8.57
C ILE A 99 -7.67 -1.91 -8.36
N LYS A 100 -8.72 -1.51 -9.10
CA LYS A 100 -10.02 -2.14 -9.02
C LYS A 100 -9.94 -3.63 -9.39
N GLU A 101 -9.23 -3.96 -10.47
CA GLU A 101 -9.06 -5.34 -10.91
C GLU A 101 -8.27 -6.18 -9.89
N VAL A 102 -7.17 -5.64 -9.36
CA VAL A 102 -6.37 -6.32 -8.31
C VAL A 102 -7.22 -6.63 -7.07
N ILE A 103 -8.02 -5.66 -6.62
CA ILE A 103 -8.91 -5.84 -5.47
C ILE A 103 -9.96 -6.91 -5.76
N VAL A 104 -10.57 -6.90 -6.96
CA VAL A 104 -11.54 -7.94 -7.36
C VAL A 104 -10.92 -9.33 -7.37
N LEU A 105 -9.70 -9.47 -7.89
CA LEU A 105 -8.97 -10.74 -7.89
C LEU A 105 -8.77 -11.29 -6.47
N GLN A 106 -8.35 -10.43 -5.53
CA GLN A 106 -8.15 -10.84 -4.14
C GLN A 106 -9.47 -11.25 -3.46
N LEU A 107 -10.56 -10.51 -3.72
CA LEU A 107 -11.88 -10.79 -3.13
C LEU A 107 -12.57 -12.03 -3.73
N LYS A 108 -12.09 -12.55 -4.87
CA LYS A 108 -12.53 -13.87 -5.39
C LYS A 108 -11.90 -15.02 -4.60
N MET A 109 -10.75 -14.81 -3.96
CA MET A 109 -10.02 -15.84 -3.21
C MET A 109 -10.36 -15.81 -1.72
N GLU A 110 -10.53 -14.62 -1.15
CA GLU A 110 -10.63 -14.41 0.28
C GLU A 110 -11.77 -13.47 0.64
N LYS A 111 -12.28 -13.60 1.88
CA LYS A 111 -13.23 -12.63 2.44
C LYS A 111 -12.52 -11.27 2.64
N PRO A 112 -13.24 -10.13 2.60
CA PRO A 112 -12.63 -8.79 2.70
C PRO A 112 -11.66 -8.62 3.89
N LYS A 113 -12.03 -9.15 5.06
CA LYS A 113 -11.19 -9.15 6.25
C LYS A 113 -9.86 -9.86 6.03
N ASN A 114 -9.89 -11.08 5.51
CA ASN A 114 -8.68 -11.89 5.31
C ASN A 114 -7.81 -11.28 4.20
N ALA A 115 -8.43 -10.83 3.10
CA ALA A 115 -7.74 -10.15 2.01
C ALA A 115 -7.00 -8.90 2.51
N TYR A 116 -7.66 -8.09 3.35
CA TYR A 116 -7.05 -6.92 3.96
C TYR A 116 -5.91 -7.25 4.92
N ASN A 117 -6.09 -8.22 5.82
CA ASN A 117 -5.03 -8.61 6.76
C ASN A 117 -3.81 -9.17 6.02
N ASN A 118 -4.02 -9.98 4.99
CA ASN A 118 -2.93 -10.48 4.15
C ASN A 118 -2.23 -9.33 3.41
N PHE A 119 -2.99 -8.36 2.86
CA PHE A 119 -2.42 -7.17 2.25
C PHE A 119 -1.54 -6.38 3.24
N CYS A 120 -2.04 -6.12 4.45
CA CYS A 120 -1.28 -5.42 5.50
C CYS A 120 0.01 -6.16 5.86
N GLN A 121 -0.06 -7.47 6.09
CA GLN A 121 1.11 -8.30 6.39
C GLN A 121 2.13 -8.25 5.26
N LYS A 122 1.72 -8.46 4.01
CA LYS A 122 2.62 -8.42 2.85
C LYS A 122 3.25 -7.04 2.63
N GLN A 123 2.49 -5.98 2.88
CA GLN A 123 3.01 -4.61 2.79
C GLN A 123 4.04 -4.32 3.88
N GLU A 124 3.78 -4.74 5.11
CA GLU A 124 4.69 -4.57 6.25
C GLU A 124 5.97 -5.39 6.07
N GLU A 125 5.86 -6.68 5.70
CA GLU A 125 6.98 -7.54 5.35
C GLU A 125 7.87 -6.91 4.28
N ALA A 126 7.28 -6.35 3.21
CA ALA A 126 8.03 -5.70 2.15
C ALA A 126 8.77 -4.44 2.64
N VAL A 127 8.16 -3.64 3.51
CA VAL A 127 8.80 -2.44 4.09
C VAL A 127 9.95 -2.83 5.01
N HIS A 128 9.75 -3.81 5.89
CA HIS A 128 10.80 -4.30 6.78
C HIS A 128 11.97 -4.90 5.99
N HIS A 129 11.69 -5.62 4.92
CA HIS A 129 12.73 -6.16 4.05
C HIS A 129 13.61 -5.05 3.44
N ILE A 130 13.03 -3.96 2.96
CA ILE A 130 13.78 -2.79 2.47
C ILE A 130 14.66 -2.20 3.57
N ALA A 131 14.15 -2.10 4.80
CA ALA A 131 14.92 -1.62 5.93
C ALA A 131 16.11 -2.53 6.26
N GLU A 132 15.91 -3.85 6.26
CA GLU A 132 16.97 -4.83 6.52
C GLU A 132 18.07 -4.81 5.45
N LEU A 133 17.69 -4.66 4.18
CA LEU A 133 18.61 -4.51 3.06
C LEU A 133 19.52 -3.28 3.25
N VAL A 134 18.92 -2.13 3.61
CA VAL A 134 19.66 -0.88 3.83
C VAL A 134 20.57 -0.95 5.05
N LEU A 135 20.11 -1.60 6.12
CA LEU A 135 20.92 -1.78 7.34
C LEU A 135 21.99 -2.85 7.19
N ALA A 136 21.99 -3.59 6.08
CA ALA A 136 22.92 -4.68 5.79
C ALA A 136 23.00 -5.71 6.94
N LYS A 137 21.86 -5.96 7.59
CA LYS A 137 21.72 -6.95 8.67
C LYS A 137 21.89 -8.39 8.17
N ASP A 138 21.69 -8.60 6.88
CA ASP A 138 21.99 -9.85 6.21
C ASP A 138 23.52 -10.01 6.06
N LYS A 139 24.06 -10.98 6.81
CA LYS A 139 25.50 -11.28 6.84
C LYS A 139 25.96 -12.03 5.60
N ASP A 140 25.03 -12.63 4.85
CA ASP A 140 25.33 -13.46 3.69
C ASP A 140 25.33 -12.66 2.38
N LEU A 141 24.83 -11.42 2.38
CA LEU A 141 24.90 -10.54 1.21
C LEU A 141 26.35 -10.13 0.89
N PRO A 142 26.81 -10.26 -0.38
CA PRO A 142 28.13 -9.80 -0.81
C PRO A 142 28.41 -8.35 -0.41
N LYS A 143 29.63 -8.08 0.06
CA LYS A 143 29.99 -6.78 0.66
C LYS A 143 29.98 -5.62 -0.36
N GLU A 144 30.29 -5.87 -1.63
CA GLU A 144 30.16 -4.92 -2.74
C GLU A 144 29.91 -5.64 -4.08
N PRO A 145 29.23 -5.02 -5.07
CA PRO A 145 28.62 -3.67 -5.06
C PRO A 145 27.21 -3.61 -4.42
N VAL A 146 26.71 -4.74 -3.92
CA VAL A 146 25.31 -4.92 -3.48
C VAL A 146 24.89 -3.97 -2.34
N ARG A 147 25.84 -3.46 -1.55
CA ARG A 147 25.58 -2.58 -0.39
C ARG A 147 25.71 -1.08 -0.69
N ASP A 148 26.06 -0.69 -1.92
CA ASP A 148 26.08 0.73 -2.30
C ASP A 148 24.63 1.22 -2.48
N PRO A 149 24.18 2.30 -1.79
CA PRO A 149 22.80 2.75 -1.93
C PRO A 149 22.42 3.20 -3.35
N ARG A 150 23.39 3.55 -4.20
CA ARG A 150 23.15 3.80 -5.63
C ARG A 150 22.77 2.52 -6.38
N TYR A 151 23.44 1.42 -6.05
CA TYR A 151 23.14 0.11 -6.60
C TYR A 151 21.77 -0.38 -6.08
N LEU A 152 21.51 -0.26 -4.77
CA LEU A 152 20.21 -0.59 -4.18
C LEU A 152 19.06 0.21 -4.81
N ALA A 153 19.26 1.51 -5.04
CA ALA A 153 18.26 2.35 -5.70
C ALA A 153 17.99 1.89 -7.14
N MET A 154 19.03 1.57 -7.90
CA MET A 154 18.91 1.05 -9.26
C MET A 154 18.18 -0.30 -9.30
N GLU A 155 18.61 -1.27 -8.50
CA GLU A 155 17.98 -2.60 -8.40
C GLU A 155 16.51 -2.51 -7.97
N SER A 156 16.20 -1.64 -7.00
CA SER A 156 14.83 -1.41 -6.53
C SER A 156 13.96 -0.80 -7.64
N ALA A 157 14.49 0.15 -8.41
CA ALA A 157 13.77 0.76 -9.53
C ALA A 157 13.49 -0.25 -10.65
N ILE A 158 14.48 -1.07 -11.02
CA ILE A 158 14.33 -2.15 -12.01
C ILE A 158 13.29 -3.17 -11.54
N SER A 159 13.38 -3.62 -10.28
CA SER A 159 12.45 -4.59 -9.70
C SER A 159 11.02 -4.03 -9.62
N SER A 160 10.87 -2.75 -9.27
CA SER A 160 9.56 -2.08 -9.24
C SER A 160 8.89 -2.09 -10.61
N PHE A 161 9.64 -1.75 -11.66
CA PHE A 161 9.14 -1.79 -13.03
C PHE A 161 8.77 -3.22 -13.47
N ALA A 162 9.63 -4.21 -13.21
CA ALA A 162 9.37 -5.60 -13.56
C ALA A 162 8.12 -6.16 -12.84
N ASN A 163 7.95 -5.86 -11.55
CA ASN A 163 6.78 -6.26 -10.79
C ASN A 163 5.51 -5.58 -11.29
N LYS A 164 5.58 -4.29 -11.65
CA LYS A 164 4.46 -3.58 -12.26
C LYS A 164 4.05 -4.23 -13.58
N MET A 165 5.00 -4.57 -14.45
CA MET A 165 4.72 -5.27 -15.70
C MET A 165 3.99 -6.61 -15.46
N LEU A 166 4.41 -7.37 -14.44
CA LEU A 166 3.75 -8.62 -14.07
C LEU A 166 2.29 -8.39 -13.67
N VAL A 167 2.03 -7.38 -12.82
CA VAL A 167 0.67 -7.04 -12.39
C VAL A 167 -0.21 -6.65 -13.59
N GLU A 168 0.29 -5.78 -14.47
CA GLU A 168 -0.41 -5.37 -15.68
C GLU A 168 -0.74 -6.57 -16.58
N LYS A 169 0.21 -7.51 -16.72
CA LYS A 169 -0.01 -8.73 -17.53
C LYS A 169 -1.07 -9.65 -16.94
N ILE A 170 -1.09 -9.82 -15.62
CA ILE A 170 -2.12 -10.63 -14.93
C ILE A 170 -3.51 -10.00 -15.15
N ILE A 171 -3.61 -8.68 -15.05
CA ILE A 171 -4.86 -7.94 -15.28
C ILE A 171 -5.33 -8.08 -16.73
N GLU A 172 -4.41 -7.98 -17.70
CA GLU A 172 -4.72 -8.18 -19.12
C GLU A 172 -5.30 -9.57 -19.38
N LEU A 173 -4.67 -10.62 -18.84
CA LEU A 173 -5.12 -12.01 -19.00
C LEU A 173 -6.51 -12.22 -18.39
N LYS A 174 -6.77 -11.64 -17.21
CA LYS A 174 -8.10 -11.74 -16.57
C LYS A 174 -9.19 -11.08 -17.41
N LYS A 175 -8.91 -9.93 -18.01
CA LYS A 175 -9.83 -9.23 -18.92
C LYS A 175 -10.11 -10.03 -20.18
N GLY A 176 -9.14 -10.80 -20.69
CA GLY A 176 -9.35 -11.74 -21.79
C GLY A 176 -10.38 -12.81 -21.46
N GLU A 177 -10.23 -13.46 -20.30
CA GLU A 177 -11.15 -14.51 -19.83
C GLU A 177 -12.59 -14.05 -19.58
N ASP A 178 -12.80 -12.78 -19.19
CA ASP A 178 -14.16 -12.26 -18.92
C ASP A 178 -14.89 -11.81 -20.21
N ASN A 179 -14.19 -11.79 -21.36
CA ASN A 179 -14.75 -11.41 -22.67
C ASN A 179 -15.03 -12.61 -23.59
N ASP A 180 -14.68 -13.83 -23.17
CA ASP A 180 -14.99 -15.11 -23.83
C ASP A 180 -16.16 -15.82 -23.13
#